data_AF-A0A2J0L0Q2-F1
#
_entry.id   AF-A0A2J0L0Q2-F1
#
_cell.length_a   1.000
_cell.length_b   1.000
_cell.length_c   1.000
_cell.angle_alpha   90.00
_cell.angle_beta   90.00
_cell.angle_gamma   90.00
#
_symmetry.space_group_name_H-M   'P 1'
#
loop_
_entity.id
_entity.type
_entity.pdbx_description
1 polymer ?
#
loop_
_entity_poly.entity_id
_entity_poly.type
_entity_poly.pdbx_seq_one_letter_code
_entity_poly.pdbx_strand_id
1 'polypeptide(L)' 'MRLVVQKYGGSSVANPERIQKVAQRILRYKKNGCVLVVVVSALGDTTDDLLTLSERITKNPSRRELDMLISTGEQISA' A
#
# COMPACT_ATOMS: atom_id res chain seq x y z
N MET A 1 9.34 11.11 23.52
CA MET A 1 8.50 10.99 22.31
C MET A 1 9.15 9.97 21.37
N ARG A 2 8.46 8.89 20.97
CA ARG A 2 9.05 7.81 20.14
C ARG A 2 8.52 7.90 18.71
N LEU A 3 9.41 7.97 17.72
CA LEU A 3 9.06 7.87 16.29
C LEU A 3 9.01 6.40 15.87
N VAL A 4 7.95 6.00 15.18
CA VAL A 4 7.73 4.63 14.68
C VAL A 4 7.30 4.68 13.23
N VAL A 5 7.99 3.92 12.36
CA VAL A 5 7.55 3.69 10.98
C VAL A 5 6.86 2.33 10.91
N GLN A 6 5.64 2.27 10.40
CA GLN A 6 4.88 1.03 10.21
C GLN A 6 4.60 0.81 8.74
N LYS A 7 5.06 -0.32 8.18
CA LYS A 7 4.76 -0.72 6.81
C LYS A 7 3.75 -1.85 6.79
N TYR A 8 2.72 -1.70 5.96
CA TYR A 8 1.69 -2.72 5.73
C TYR A 8 1.73 -3.18 4.28
N GLY A 9 1.94 -4.48 4.06
CA GLY A 9 1.92 -5.08 2.71
C GLY A 9 0.50 -5.28 2.19
N GLY A 10 0.36 -5.63 0.90
CA GLY A 10 -0.95 -5.75 0.24
C GLY A 10 -1.89 -6.73 0.95
N SER A 11 -1.37 -7.84 1.46
CA SER A 11 -2.16 -8.77 2.28
C SER A 11 -2.73 -8.10 3.55
N SER A 12 -2.04 -7.14 4.16
CA SER A 12 -2.52 -6.45 5.37
C SER A 12 -3.60 -5.41 5.08
N VAL A 13 -3.77 -5.01 3.82
CA VAL A 13 -4.76 -4.02 3.38
C VAL A 13 -5.75 -4.59 2.37
N ALA A 14 -5.76 -5.90 2.13
CA ALA A 14 -6.48 -6.52 1.01
C ALA A 14 -8.01 -6.30 0.97
N ASN A 15 -8.64 -5.90 2.07
CA ASN A 15 -10.07 -5.63 2.13
C ASN A 15 -10.40 -4.65 3.28
N PRO A 16 -11.62 -4.08 3.30
CA PRO A 16 -12.03 -3.10 4.31
C PRO A 16 -11.83 -3.59 5.75
N GLU A 17 -12.11 -4.86 6.04
CA GLU A 17 -11.96 -5.43 7.39
C GLU A 17 -10.49 -5.44 7.84
N ARG A 18 -9.57 -5.76 6.93
CA ARG A 18 -8.13 -5.72 7.20
C ARG A 18 -7.62 -4.29 7.36
N ILE A 19 -8.10 -3.35 6.55
CA ILE A 19 -7.78 -1.92 6.68
C ILE A 19 -8.23 -1.40 8.06
N GLN A 20 -9.44 -1.74 8.50
CA GLN A 20 -9.93 -1.37 9.83
C GLN A 20 -9.03 -1.94 10.95
N LYS A 21 -8.55 -3.19 10.83
CA LYS A 21 -7.60 -3.77 11.80
C LYS A 21 -6.26 -3.02 11.81
N VAL A 22 -5.76 -2.63 10.64
CA VAL A 22 -4.54 -1.79 10.52
C VAL A 22 -4.75 -0.43 11.20
N ALA A 23 -5.87 0.25 10.93
CA ALA A 23 -6.21 1.53 11.55
C ALA A 23 -6.30 1.43 13.08
N GLN A 24 -6.95 0.38 13.61
CA GLN A 24 -6.99 0.12 15.06
C GLN A 24 -5.59 -0.08 15.64
N ARG A 25 -4.69 -0.77 14.94
CA ARG A 25 -3.30 -0.95 15.38
C ARG A 25 -2.55 0.37 15.43
N ILE A 26 -2.64 1.19 14.39
CA ILE A 26 -2.03 2.54 14.33
C ILE A 26 -2.53 3.39 15.50
N LEU A 27 -3.85 3.38 15.75
CA LEU A 27 -4.47 4.13 16.85
C LEU A 27 -3.93 3.72 18.22
N ARG A 28 -3.67 2.42 18.46
CA ARG A 28 -3.05 1.95 19.71
C ARG A 28 -1.66 2.55 19.94
N TYR A 29 -0.82 2.60 18.90
CA TYR A 29 0.51 3.22 19.01
C TYR A 29 0.41 4.73 19.23
N LYS A 30 -0.52 5.40 18.54
CA LYS A 30 -0.76 6.83 18.73
C LYS A 30 -1.19 7.15 20.17
N LYS A 31 -2.09 6.35 20.74
CA LYS A 31 -2.53 6.46 22.15
C LYS A 31 -1.39 6.25 23.15
N ASN A 32 -0.39 5.45 22.79
CA ASN A 32 0.82 5.25 23.59
C ASN A 32 1.88 6.36 23.41
N GLY A 33 1.52 7.51 22.81
CA GLY A 33 2.40 8.66 22.66
C GLY A 33 3.46 8.51 21.55
N CYS A 34 3.26 7.58 20.60
CA CYS A 34 4.14 7.46 19.44
C CYS A 34 3.79 8.49 18.36
N VAL A 35 4.82 9.02 17.70
CA VAL A 35 4.72 9.70 16.39
C VAL A 35 4.86 8.61 15.33
N LEU A 36 3.97 8.59 14.34
CA LEU A 36 3.87 7.50 13.37
C LEU A 36 4.05 8.01 11.95
N VAL A 37 4.83 7.29 11.17
CA VAL A 37 4.80 7.32 9.70
C VAL A 37 4.28 5.97 9.24
N VAL A 38 3.27 5.96 8.37
CA VAL A 38 2.64 4.74 7.89
C VAL A 38 2.88 4.64 6.39
N VAL A 39 3.36 3.48 5.95
CA VAL A 39 3.58 3.16 4.53
C VAL A 39 2.71 1.97 4.17
N VAL A 40 1.97 2.06 3.07
CA VAL A 40 1.07 1.01 2.57
C VAL A 40 1.49 0.60 1.17
N SER A 41 1.31 -0.69 0.85
CA SER A 41 1.35 -1.18 -0.53
C SER A 41 -0.05 -1.12 -1.16
N ALA A 42 -0.17 -1.41 -2.45
CA ALA A 42 -1.45 -1.61 -3.11
C ALA A 42 -2.28 -2.74 -2.47
N LEU A 43 -3.61 -2.69 -2.63
CA LEU A 43 -4.55 -3.61 -2.01
C LEU A 43 -4.40 -5.05 -2.54
N GLY A 44 -4.15 -6.03 -1.67
CA GLY A 44 -4.10 -7.45 -2.08
C GLY A 44 -3.07 -7.68 -3.18
N ASP A 45 -3.53 -8.20 -4.32
CA ASP A 45 -2.72 -8.55 -5.49
C ASP A 45 -2.76 -7.46 -6.59
N THR A 46 -3.25 -6.26 -6.28
CA THR A 46 -3.48 -5.17 -7.25
C THR A 46 -2.22 -4.82 -8.07
N THR A 47 -1.03 -4.84 -7.47
CA THR A 47 0.22 -4.58 -8.21
C THR A 47 0.43 -5.62 -9.31
N ASP A 48 0.18 -6.90 -9.05
CA ASP A 48 0.33 -7.98 -10.01
C ASP A 48 -0.72 -7.89 -11.12
N ASP A 49 -1.96 -7.49 -10.77
CA ASP A 49 -3.03 -7.24 -11.74
C ASP A 49 -2.67 -6.09 -12.70
N LEU A 50 -2.12 -4.99 -12.18
CA LEU A 50 -1.67 -3.84 -12.98
C LEU A 50 -0.48 -4.19 -13.88
N LEU A 51 0.48 -4.96 -13.38
CA LEU A 51 1.61 -5.49 -14.16
C LEU A 51 1.10 -6.37 -15.30
N THR A 52 0.20 -7.31 -14.99
CA THR A 52 -0.41 -8.21 -15.98
C THR A 52 -1.17 -7.42 -17.06
N LEU A 53 -1.87 -6.35 -16.69
CA LEU A 53 -2.55 -5.47 -17.64
C LEU A 53 -1.55 -4.75 -18.56
N SER A 54 -0.46 -4.22 -18.01
CA SER A 54 0.60 -3.57 -18.79
C SER A 54 1.24 -4.53 -19.79
N GLU A 55 1.52 -5.77 -19.36
CA GLU A 55 2.13 -6.81 -20.19
C GLU A 55 1.26 -7.31 -21.36
N ARG A 56 -0.06 -7.07 -21.30
CA ARG A 56 -0.99 -7.32 -22.41
C ARG A 56 -0.91 -6.24 -23.49
N ILE A 57 -0.41 -5.05 -23.15
CA ILE A 57 -0.23 -3.93 -24.08
C ILE A 57 1.17 -4.01 -24.71
N THR A 58 2.21 -4.23 -23.92
CA THR A 58 3.60 -4.30 -24.40
C THR A 58 4.46 -5.19 -23.51
N LYS A 59 5.41 -5.91 -24.11
CA LYS A 59 6.43 -6.67 -23.36
C LYS A 59 7.59 -5.82 -22.86
N ASN A 60 7.70 -4.58 -23.33
CA ASN A 60 8.74 -3.62 -22.95
C ASN A 60 8.08 -2.30 -22.53
N PRO A 61 7.34 -2.26 -21.39
CA PRO A 61 6.77 -1.01 -20.90
C PRO A 61 7.89 -0.02 -20.54
N SER A 62 7.66 1.26 -20.85
CA SER A 62 8.51 2.34 -20.34
C SER A 62 8.45 2.33 -18.81
N ARG A 63 9.62 2.40 -18.16
CA ARG A 63 9.73 2.42 -16.70
C ARG A 63 8.92 3.57 -16.09
N ARG A 64 8.95 4.75 -16.72
CA ARG A 64 8.21 5.93 -16.26
C ARG A 64 6.70 5.68 -16.21
N GLU A 65 6.14 5.05 -17.25
CA GLU A 65 4.69 4.76 -17.29
C GLU A 65 4.32 3.64 -16.33
N LEU A 66 5.20 2.63 -16.19
CA LEU A 66 4.98 1.53 -15.28
C LEU A 66 4.97 2.00 -13.82
N ASP A 67 5.91 2.86 -13.45
CA ASP A 67 5.97 3.49 -12.12
C ASP A 67 4.70 4.33 -11.87
N MET A 68 4.29 5.13 -12.85
CA MET A 68 3.04 5.90 -12.77
C MET A 68 1.83 4.98 -12.55
N LEU A 69 1.73 3.89 -13.32
CA LEU A 69 0.64 2.92 -13.20
C LEU A 69 0.59 2.28 -11.83
N ILE A 70 1.69 1.70 -11.36
CA ILE A 70 1.74 0.98 -10.08
C ILE A 70 1.49 1.92 -8.90
N SER A 71 1.95 3.17 -8.98
CA SER A 71 1.70 4.19 -7.95
C SER A 71 0.21 4.42 -7.68
N THR A 72 -0.66 4.25 -8.68
CA THR A 72 -2.11 4.39 -8.50
C THR A 72 -2.68 3.37 -7.51
N GLY A 73 -2.17 2.12 -7.54
CA GLY A 73 -2.58 1.08 -6.61
C GLY A 73 -2.20 1.41 -5.16
N GLU A 74 -1.02 1.99 -4.97
CA GLU A 74 -0.56 2.42 -3.65
C GLU A 74 -1.32 3.66 -3.15
N GLN A 75 -1.67 4.59 -4.05
CA GLN A 75 -2.50 5.76 -3.74
C GLN A 75 -3.90 5.40 -3.28
N ILE A 76 -4.51 4.34 -3.82
CA ILE A 76 -5.83 3.86 -3.39
C ILE A 76 -5.80 3.36 -1.93
N SER A 77 -4.68 2.76 -1.50
CA SER A 77 -4.53 2.25 -0.14
C SER A 77 -4.22 3.33 0.91
N ALA A 78 -3.68 4.48 0.49
CA ALA A 78 -3.13 5.52 1.36
C ALA A 78 -4.21 6.45 1.95
#